data_AF-A0A1E3QQV5-F1
#
_entry.id   AF-A0A1E3QQV5-F1
#
_cell.length_a   1.000
_cell.length_b   1.000
_cell.length_c   1.000
_cell.angle_alpha   90.00
_cell.angle_beta   90.00
_cell.angle_gamma   90.00
#
_symmetry.space_group_name_H-M   'P 1'
#
loop_
_entity.id
_entity.type
_entity.pdbx_description
1 polymer ?
#
loop_
_entity_poly.entity_id
_entity_poly.type
_entity_poly.pdbx_seq_one_letter_code
_entity_poly.pdbx_strand_id
1 'polypeptide(L)'
;YDFVVENQRGMTLFGIPMFSKHSLLEPLDPPSYQSVNTNNDVLQGYHRAILELYPLPDLLWDWAWDSWCILMNNDVDDQGWIYLRFFFQSSLWHGKSKLGNFVRRRIWVRLRVK
;
A
#
# COMPACT_ATOMS: atom_id res chain seq x y z
N TYR A 1 -9.98 12.59 2.60
CA TYR A 1 -9.39 11.44 1.87
C TYR A 1 -9.23 10.30 2.84
N ASP A 2 -9.41 9.08 2.36
CA ASP A 2 -9.05 7.85 3.06
C ASP A 2 -7.88 7.18 2.33
N PHE A 3 -7.05 6.47 3.09
CA PHE A 3 -5.83 5.84 2.59
C PHE A 3 -5.77 4.36 3.00
N VAL A 4 -5.43 3.51 2.03
CA VAL A 4 -5.16 2.09 2.24
C VAL A 4 -3.78 1.76 1.66
N VAL A 5 -2.95 1.09 2.45
CA VAL A 5 -1.63 0.61 2.04
C VAL A 5 -1.74 -0.87 1.68
N GLU A 6 -1.35 -1.23 0.47
CA GLU A 6 -1.19 -2.60 0.01
C GLU A 6 0.29 -3.00 0.11
N ASN A 7 0.60 -4.13 0.75
CA ASN A 7 1.96 -4.64 0.94
C ASN A 7 2.17 -5.97 0.20
N GLN A 8 3.34 -6.17 -0.40
CA GLN A 8 3.73 -7.43 -1.04
C GLN A 8 5.21 -7.74 -0.80
N ARG A 9 5.53 -9.02 -0.66
CA ARG A 9 6.90 -9.52 -0.63
C ARG A 9 7.21 -10.23 -1.95
N GLY A 10 8.46 -10.20 -2.38
CA GLY A 10 8.87 -10.82 -3.63
C GLY A 10 10.29 -10.48 -4.00
N MET A 11 10.59 -10.58 -5.29
CA MET A 11 11.86 -10.12 -5.86
C MET A 11 11.71 -9.89 -7.37
N THR A 12 12.60 -9.09 -7.93
CA THR A 12 12.71 -8.94 -9.39
C THR A 12 13.71 -9.96 -9.93
N LEU A 13 13.26 -10.86 -10.82
CA LEU A 13 14.10 -11.88 -11.46
C LEU A 13 14.16 -11.59 -12.97
N PHE A 14 15.37 -11.42 -13.51
CA PHE A 14 15.57 -11.10 -14.94
C PHE A 14 14.73 -9.89 -15.43
N GLY A 15 14.53 -8.90 -14.57
CA GLY A 15 13.71 -7.71 -14.86
C GLY A 15 12.20 -7.89 -14.64
N ILE A 16 11.73 -9.10 -14.32
CA ILE A 16 10.32 -9.40 -14.07
C ILE A 16 10.02 -9.28 -12.57
N PRO A 17 9.11 -8.39 -12.14
CA PRO A 17 8.77 -8.23 -10.73
C PRO A 17 7.85 -9.37 -10.26
N MET A 18 8.39 -10.31 -9.49
CA MET A 18 7.66 -11.46 -8.93
C MET A 18 7.29 -11.17 -7.47
N PHE A 19 6.22 -10.42 -7.26
CA PHE A 19 5.72 -10.04 -5.94
C PHE A 19 4.31 -10.57 -5.69
N SER A 20 4.04 -10.98 -4.45
CA SER A 20 2.75 -11.51 -4.04
C SER A 20 2.43 -11.15 -2.60
N LYS A 21 1.15 -10.92 -2.32
CA LYS A 21 0.63 -10.82 -0.95
C LYS A 21 0.76 -12.14 -0.18
N HIS A 22 0.80 -13.28 -0.87
CA HIS A 22 0.92 -14.60 -0.26
C HIS A 22 2.37 -14.94 0.15
N SER A 23 3.33 -14.13 -0.28
CA SER A 23 4.74 -14.27 0.10
C SER A 23 5.12 -13.46 1.33
N LEU A 24 4.16 -12.73 1.92
CA LEU A 24 4.37 -12.00 3.17
C LEU A 24 4.64 -13.00 4.30
N LEU A 25 5.65 -12.70 5.11
CA LEU A 25 6.07 -13.52 6.23
C LEU A 25 5.47 -12.94 7.51
N GLU A 26 4.41 -13.54 8.03
CA GLU A 26 3.86 -13.18 9.33
C GLU A 26 4.76 -13.77 10.45
N PRO A 27 5.19 -13.00 11.47
CA PRO A 27 4.84 -11.60 11.81
C PRO A 27 5.86 -10.54 11.35
N LEU A 28 6.86 -10.90 10.53
CA LEU A 28 7.94 -10.00 10.12
C LEU A 28 7.47 -8.89 9.19
N ASP A 29 6.50 -9.20 8.32
CA ASP A 29 5.93 -8.27 7.36
C ASP A 29 4.61 -7.66 7.85
N PRO A 30 4.29 -6.43 7.40
CA PRO A 30 2.96 -5.89 7.60
C PRO A 30 1.89 -6.71 6.84
N PRO A 31 0.63 -6.71 7.32
CA PRO A 31 -0.52 -7.25 6.61
C PRO A 31 -0.63 -6.80 5.16
N SER A 32 -1.23 -7.66 4.33
CA SER A 32 -1.39 -7.41 2.89
C SER A 32 -2.11 -6.10 2.55
N TYR A 33 -3.08 -5.70 3.37
CA TYR A 33 -3.70 -4.38 3.31
C TYR A 33 -3.77 -3.77 4.71
N GLN A 34 -3.60 -2.45 4.82
CA GLN A 34 -3.69 -1.69 6.07
C GLN A 34 -4.43 -0.38 5.83
N SER A 35 -5.36 0.00 6.70
CA SER A 35 -5.92 1.36 6.66
C SER A 35 -5.04 2.30 7.48
N VAL A 36 -4.88 3.52 6.96
CA VAL A 36 -4.07 4.57 7.60
C VAL A 36 -4.95 5.79 7.81
N ASN A 37 -5.01 6.27 9.05
CA ASN A 37 -5.69 7.52 9.35
C ASN A 37 -4.79 8.72 9.00
N THR A 38 -5.39 9.91 8.90
CA THR A 38 -4.71 11.19 8.71
C THR A 38 -3.63 11.47 9.76
N ASN A 39 -3.74 10.88 10.95
CA ASN A 39 -2.73 10.95 12.02
C ASN A 39 -1.56 9.96 11.83
N ASN A 40 -1.48 9.26 10.69
CA ASN A 40 -0.52 8.17 10.40
C ASN A 40 -0.64 6.95 11.31
N ASP A 41 -1.70 6.84 12.10
CA ASP A 41 -1.97 5.63 12.88
C ASP A 41 -2.41 4.50 11.93
N VAL A 42 -1.71 3.38 11.99
CA VAL A 42 -2.11 2.14 11.33
C VAL A 42 -3.25 1.55 12.16
N LEU A 43 -4.47 1.62 11.62
CA LEU A 43 -5.66 1.29 12.41
C LEU A 43 -5.88 -0.22 12.50
N GLN A 44 -5.73 -0.95 11.38
CA GLN A 44 -5.96 -2.40 11.36
C GLN A 44 -5.40 -3.03 10.09
N GLY A 45 -4.92 -4.27 10.21
CA GLY A 45 -4.56 -5.14 9.09
C GLY A 45 -5.77 -5.83 8.50
N TYR A 46 -5.87 -5.85 7.18
CA TYR A 46 -7.01 -6.39 6.45
C TYR A 46 -6.60 -7.26 5.25
N HIS A 47 -7.60 -7.95 4.70
CA HIS A 47 -7.54 -8.60 3.39
C HIS A 47 -7.98 -7.63 2.28
N ARG A 48 -7.79 -8.02 1.00
CA ARG A 48 -8.18 -7.26 -0.20
C ARG A 48 -9.62 -6.72 -0.16
N ALA A 49 -10.52 -7.42 0.52
CA ALA A 49 -11.91 -7.02 0.69
C ALA A 49 -12.07 -5.62 1.29
N ILE A 50 -11.04 -5.09 1.96
CA ILE A 50 -11.06 -3.72 2.50
C ILE A 50 -11.22 -2.64 1.43
N LEU A 51 -10.81 -2.88 0.19
CA LEU A 51 -11.04 -1.91 -0.90
C LEU A 51 -12.52 -1.84 -1.30
N GLU A 52 -13.28 -2.91 -1.10
CA GLU A 52 -14.70 -2.98 -1.42
C GLU A 52 -15.57 -2.59 -0.22
N LEU A 53 -15.16 -3.00 0.99
CA LEU A 53 -15.92 -2.88 2.23
C LEU A 53 -15.35 -1.82 3.19
N TYR A 54 -14.63 -0.82 2.66
CA TYR A 54 -14.07 0.24 3.51
C TYR A 54 -15.20 1.04 4.17
N PRO A 55 -15.25 1.12 5.51
CA PRO A 55 -16.33 1.81 6.20
C PRO A 55 -16.19 3.33 6.11
N LEU A 56 -17.31 4.02 5.97
CA LEU A 56 -17.39 5.46 6.21
C LEU A 56 -17.48 5.72 7.73
N PRO A 57 -17.04 6.88 8.23
CA PRO A 57 -17.04 7.17 9.67
C PRO A 57 -18.44 7.18 10.29
N ASP A 58 -19.41 7.72 9.55
CA ASP A 58 -20.81 7.83 9.95
C ASP A 58 -21.70 7.97 8.69
N LEU A 59 -23.03 8.03 8.89
CA LEU A 59 -24.03 8.10 7.82
C LEU A 59 -24.16 9.47 7.13
N LEU A 60 -23.43 10.48 7.59
CA LEU A 60 -23.41 11.82 6.99
C LEU A 60 -22.32 11.96 5.93
N TRP A 61 -21.45 10.96 5.80
CA TRP A 61 -20.42 10.94 4.76
C TRP A 61 -20.90 10.12 3.58
N ASP A 62 -20.46 10.55 2.39
CA ASP A 62 -20.61 9.81 1.15
C ASP A 62 -19.28 9.76 0.38
N TRP A 63 -19.10 8.75 -0.45
CA TRP A 63 -17.96 8.69 -1.35
C TRP A 63 -18.15 9.69 -2.49
N ALA A 64 -17.18 10.59 -2.67
CA ALA A 64 -17.16 11.49 -3.82
C ALA A 64 -16.58 10.80 -5.07
N TRP A 65 -15.72 9.80 -4.88
CA TRP A 65 -15.16 8.99 -5.98
C TRP A 65 -15.77 7.59 -5.97
N ASP A 66 -16.11 7.09 -7.16
CA ASP A 66 -16.73 5.77 -7.34
C ASP A 66 -15.80 4.62 -6.97
N SER A 67 -14.49 4.81 -7.11
CA SER A 67 -13.48 3.78 -6.85
C SER A 67 -12.26 4.33 -6.14
N TRP A 68 -11.46 3.42 -5.58
CA TRP A 68 -10.12 3.74 -5.11
C TRP A 68 -9.21 4.08 -6.28
N CYS A 69 -8.39 5.11 -6.10
CA CYS A 69 -7.34 5.49 -7.04
C CYS A 69 -5.97 5.17 -6.44
N ILE A 70 -4.98 4.93 -7.30
CA ILE A 70 -3.59 4.76 -6.87
C ILE A 70 -2.97 6.15 -6.67
N LEU A 71 -2.33 6.37 -5.53
CA LEU A 71 -1.64 7.61 -5.24
C LEU A 71 -0.27 7.63 -5.95
N MET A 72 -0.20 8.29 -7.10
CA MET A 72 1.02 8.44 -7.91
C MET A 72 1.88 9.66 -7.51
N ASN A 73 1.98 9.94 -6.20
CA ASN A 73 2.73 11.09 -5.71
C ASN A 73 4.16 10.69 -5.31
N ASN A 74 5.15 11.51 -5.64
CA ASN A 74 6.60 11.30 -5.41
C ASN A 74 7.23 10.20 -6.29
N ASP A 75 8.34 9.61 -5.81
CA ASP A 75 9.10 8.55 -6.47
C ASP A 75 8.36 7.21 -6.36
N VAL A 76 7.55 6.91 -7.38
CA VAL A 76 6.70 5.71 -7.51
C VAL A 76 6.89 5.13 -8.91
N ASP A 77 6.79 3.80 -9.07
CA ASP A 77 6.79 3.19 -10.41
C ASP A 77 5.50 3.47 -11.19
N ASP A 78 5.48 3.03 -12.45
CA ASP A 78 4.36 3.16 -13.38
C ASP A 78 3.07 2.46 -12.90
N GLN A 79 3.17 1.55 -11.93
CA GLN A 79 2.06 0.77 -11.36
C GLN A 79 1.69 1.20 -9.93
N GLY A 80 2.33 2.24 -9.40
CA GLY A 80 2.03 2.75 -8.06
C GLY A 80 2.85 2.14 -6.93
N TRP A 81 3.86 1.31 -7.22
CA TRP A 81 4.67 0.67 -6.20
C TRP A 81 5.87 1.50 -5.79
N ILE A 82 6.17 1.41 -4.50
CA ILE A 82 7.41 1.84 -3.90
C ILE A 82 8.08 0.66 -3.22
N TYR A 83 9.39 0.58 -3.35
CA TYR A 83 10.21 -0.52 -2.92
C TYR A 83 11.03 -0.12 -1.70
N LEU A 84 11.16 -1.05 -0.75
CA LEU A 84 12.00 -0.85 0.41
C LEU A 84 13.47 -1.07 0.02
N ARG A 85 14.33 -0.08 0.27
CA ARG A 85 15.78 -0.21 0.12
C ARG A 85 16.33 -1.17 1.19
N PHE A 86 17.14 -2.13 0.77
CA PHE A 86 17.77 -3.09 1.68
C PHE A 86 19.00 -2.46 2.39
N PHE A 87 19.23 -2.86 3.66
CA PHE A 87 20.26 -2.47 4.65
C PHE A 87 19.97 -1.30 5.62
N PHE A 88 20.12 -1.65 6.91
CA PHE A 88 20.29 -0.88 8.15
C PHE A 88 20.17 0.65 8.09
N GLN A 89 19.20 1.14 8.88
CA GLN A 89 18.96 2.52 9.33
C GLN A 89 18.32 3.49 8.31
N SER A 90 17.03 3.74 8.57
CA SER A 90 16.13 4.75 8.01
C SER A 90 15.51 4.47 6.63
N SER A 91 14.18 4.56 6.62
CA SER A 91 13.28 4.21 5.52
C SER A 91 13.46 5.12 4.30
N LEU A 92 14.21 4.67 3.30
CA LEU A 92 14.18 5.24 1.96
C LEU A 92 13.38 4.32 1.04
N TRP A 93 12.06 4.51 1.04
CA TRP A 93 11.20 3.98 -0.01
C TRP A 93 11.53 4.69 -1.33
N HIS A 94 11.53 3.96 -2.44
CA HIS A 94 11.82 4.53 -3.75
C HIS A 94 11.02 3.84 -4.86
N GLY A 95 10.78 4.53 -5.96
CA GLY A 95 9.90 4.08 -7.06
C GLY A 95 10.59 3.08 -7.98
N LYS A 96 11.90 3.19 -8.19
CA LYS A 96 12.59 2.30 -9.14
C LYS A 96 12.89 0.92 -8.54
N SER A 97 12.31 -0.14 -9.10
CA SER A 97 12.65 -1.53 -8.74
C SER A 97 14.13 -1.84 -9.02
N LYS A 98 14.82 -2.48 -8.07
CA LYS A 98 16.22 -2.90 -8.16
C LYS A 98 16.39 -4.34 -7.66
N LEU A 99 17.46 -5.00 -8.09
CA LEU A 99 17.88 -6.28 -7.51
C LEU A 99 18.16 -6.08 -6.02
N GLY A 100 17.66 -6.99 -5.18
CA GLY A 100 17.75 -6.89 -3.72
C GLY A 100 16.55 -6.21 -3.04
N ASN A 101 15.58 -5.68 -3.79
CA ASN A 101 14.32 -5.20 -3.22
C ASN A 101 13.39 -6.38 -2.95
N PHE A 102 13.11 -6.65 -1.67
CA PHE A 102 12.28 -7.79 -1.26
C PHE A 102 10.85 -7.43 -0.86
N VAL A 103 10.61 -6.16 -0.52
CA VAL A 103 9.31 -5.68 -0.05
C VAL A 103 8.92 -4.47 -0.88
N ARG A 104 7.66 -4.42 -1.29
CA ARG A 104 7.05 -3.25 -1.93
C ARG A 104 5.70 -2.93 -1.31
N ARG A 105 5.30 -1.67 -1.40
CA ARG A 105 3.95 -1.23 -1.01
C ARG A 105 3.35 -0.28 -2.05
N ARG A 106 2.03 -0.19 -2.06
CA ARG A 106 1.26 0.72 -2.93
C ARG A 106 0.19 1.40 -2.10
N ILE A 107 -0.01 2.69 -2.36
CA ILE A 107 -0.98 3.50 -1.62
C ILE A 107 -2.20 3.72 -2.48
N TRP A 108 -3.35 3.33 -1.95
CA TRP A 108 -4.67 3.59 -2.49
C TRP A 108 -5.28 4.78 -1.74
N VAL A 109 -5.92 5.67 -2.49
CA VAL A 109 -6.59 6.86 -1.98
C VAL A 109 -8.02 6.94 -2.51
N ARG A 110 -8.96 7.33 -1.66
CA ARG A 110 -10.33 7.60 -2.07
C ARG A 110 -10.86 8.87 -1.40
N LEU A 111 -11.57 9.69 -2.17
CA LEU A 111 -12.18 10.92 -1.64
C LEU A 111 -13.61 10.64 -1.16
N ARG A 112 -13.89 11.11 0.05
CA ARG A 112 -15.23 11.22 0.63
C ARG A 112 -15.57 12.68 0.93
N VAL A 113 -16.85 12.99 0.94
CA VAL A 113 -17.42 14.31 1.24
C VAL A 113 -18.50 14.16 2.30
N LYS A 114 -18.83 15.27 2.95
CA LYS A 114 -19.88 15.40 3.95
C LYS A 114 -20.89 16.43 3.47
#